data_AF-D8M8J2-F1
#
_entry.id   AF-D8M8J2-F1
#
_cell.length_a   1.000
_cell.length_b   1.000
_cell.length_c   1.000
_cell.angle_alpha   90.00
_cell.angle_beta   90.00
_cell.angle_gamma   90.00
#
_symmetry.space_group_name_H-M   'P 1'
#
loop_
_entity.id
_entity.type
_entity.pdbx_description
1 polymer ?
#
loop_
_entity_poly.entity_id
_entity_poly.type
_entity_poly.pdbx_seq_one_letter_code
_entity_poly.pdbx_strand_id
1 'polypeptide(L)'
;MPASFARKVVPSLSKGHVTQFIDVLDEIVVENPRKGIEGANWIHSLLYVHGNYLDSLPDLKVKLMNLQRLVSTHSVIYMQLQKIAGRVELLTRLSNTDYHDESNVDVTGMGESDEVVESAVLSEDE
;
A
#
# COMPACT_ATOMS: atom_id res chain seq x y z
N MET A 1 -9.39 5.84 16.61
CA MET A 1 -10.03 5.23 17.79
C MET A 1 -9.57 3.78 17.95
N PRO A 2 -9.33 3.28 19.17
CA PRO A 2 -8.89 1.90 19.38
C PRO A 2 -9.99 0.89 19.06
N ALA A 3 -9.66 -0.20 18.37
CA ALA A 3 -10.59 -1.31 18.08
C ALA A 3 -11.16 -1.98 19.35
N SER A 4 -10.50 -1.79 20.50
CA SER A 4 -10.96 -2.24 21.81
C SER A 4 -12.16 -1.45 22.33
N PHE A 5 -12.33 -0.19 21.90
CA PHE A 5 -13.46 0.64 22.31
C PHE A 5 -14.75 0.21 21.61
N ALA A 6 -14.70 -0.02 20.29
CA ALA A 6 -15.85 -0.52 19.53
C ALA A 6 -16.38 -1.84 20.08
N ARG A 7 -15.48 -2.77 20.44
CA ARG A 7 -15.83 -4.05 21.07
C ARG A 7 -16.51 -3.92 22.44
N LYS A 8 -16.28 -2.83 23.17
CA LYS A 8 -16.95 -2.57 24.46
C LYS A 8 -18.33 -1.94 24.28
N VAL A 9 -18.48 -1.03 23.32
CA VAL A 9 -19.71 -0.24 23.14
C VAL A 9 -20.77 -1.01 22.35
N VAL A 10 -20.39 -1.69 21.26
CA VAL A 10 -21.33 -2.33 20.34
C VAL A 10 -22.25 -3.37 20.99
N PRO A 11 -21.81 -4.21 21.94
CA PRO A 11 -22.69 -5.13 22.67
C PRO A 11 -23.81 -4.46 23.47
N SER A 12 -23.61 -3.21 23.91
CA SER A 12 -24.60 -2.47 24.69
C SER A 12 -25.66 -1.77 23.84
N LEU A 13 -25.49 -1.73 22.51
CA LEU A 13 -26.46 -1.11 21.61
C LEU A 13 -27.72 -1.97 21.49
N SER A 14 -28.89 -1.34 21.67
CA SER A 14 -30.16 -1.99 21.34
C SER A 14 -30.37 -2.04 19.82
N LYS A 15 -31.18 -3.00 19.36
CA LYS A 15 -31.43 -3.23 17.92
C LYS A 15 -31.86 -1.96 17.15
N GLY A 16 -32.71 -1.12 17.74
CA GLY A 16 -33.14 0.13 17.10
C GLY A 16 -31.99 1.14 16.89
N HIS A 17 -31.03 1.18 17.81
CA HIS A 17 -29.84 2.04 17.67
C HIS A 17 -28.80 1.45 16.72
N VAL A 18 -28.76 0.13 16.53
CA VAL A 18 -27.85 -0.52 15.58
C VAL A 18 -28.08 0.00 14.16
N THR A 19 -29.33 0.11 13.71
CA THR A 19 -29.65 0.61 12.36
C THR A 19 -29.27 2.08 12.19
N GLN A 20 -29.61 2.93 13.16
CA GLN A 20 -29.22 4.35 13.15
C GLN A 20 -27.70 4.51 13.15
N PHE A 21 -26.99 3.66 13.89
CA PHE A 21 -25.54 3.70 13.97
C PHE A 21 -24.88 3.27 12.65
N ILE A 22 -25.49 2.36 11.88
CA ILE A 22 -25.06 2.05 10.52
C ILE A 22 -25.20 3.28 9.62
N ASP A 23 -26.31 4.01 9.69
CA ASP A 23 -26.53 5.21 8.89
C ASP A 23 -25.48 6.30 9.20
N VAL A 24 -25.17 6.50 10.49
CA VAL A 24 -24.09 7.42 10.92
C VAL A 24 -22.73 6.96 10.42
N LEU A 25 -22.44 5.66 10.45
CA LEU A 25 -21.18 5.13 9.93
C LEU A 25 -21.08 5.31 8.41
N ASP A 26 -22.18 5.18 7.68
CA ASP A 26 -22.24 5.43 6.25
C ASP A 26 -21.93 6.89 5.93
N GLU A 27 -22.56 7.83 6.66
CA GLU A 27 -22.31 9.27 6.55
C GLU A 27 -20.85 9.60 6.82
N ILE A 28 -20.28 9.12 7.93
CA ILE A 28 -18.87 9.34 8.28
C ILE A 28 -17.92 8.83 7.19
N VAL A 29 -18.23 7.68 6.60
CA VAL A 29 -17.43 7.06 5.54
C VAL A 29 -17.50 7.88 4.25
N VAL A 30 -18.68 8.41 3.90
CA VAL A 30 -18.88 9.26 2.74
C VAL A 30 -18.18 10.61 2.91
N GLU A 31 -18.34 11.25 4.07
CA GLU A 31 -17.75 12.56 4.35
C GLU A 31 -16.23 12.51 4.51
N ASN A 32 -15.71 11.43 5.11
CA ASN A 32 -14.28 11.31 5.38
C ASN A 32 -13.75 9.89 5.13
N PRO A 33 -13.41 9.57 3.87
CA PRO A 33 -12.82 8.28 3.48
C PRO A 33 -11.55 7.92 4.25
N ARG A 34 -10.80 8.91 4.76
CA ARG A 34 -9.55 8.67 5.52
C ARG A 34 -9.81 8.02 6.88
N LYS A 35 -11.01 8.18 7.43
CA LYS A 35 -11.45 7.47 8.65
C LYS A 35 -11.91 6.04 8.37
N GLY A 36 -11.74 5.54 7.13
CA GLY A 36 -12.20 4.22 6.71
C GLY A 36 -11.73 3.06 7.57
N ILE A 37 -10.51 3.10 8.13
CA ILE A 37 -10.01 2.06 9.05
C ILE A 37 -10.79 2.06 10.37
N GLU A 38 -11.13 3.24 10.88
CA GLU A 38 -11.91 3.38 12.11
C GLU A 38 -13.35 2.92 11.89
N GLY A 39 -13.97 3.34 10.77
CA GLY A 39 -15.28 2.87 10.35
C GLY A 39 -15.33 1.36 10.15
N ALA A 40 -14.31 0.78 9.51
CA ALA A 40 -14.20 -0.66 9.32
C ALA A 40 -14.16 -1.44 10.65
N ASN A 41 -13.47 -0.92 11.67
CA ASN A 41 -13.45 -1.54 13.01
C ASN A 41 -14.83 -1.53 13.69
N TRP A 42 -15.58 -0.44 13.54
CA TRP A 42 -16.96 -0.35 14.04
C TRP A 42 -17.88 -1.33 13.33
N ILE A 43 -17.77 -1.42 12.01
CA ILE A 43 -18.65 -2.27 11.19
C ILE A 43 -18.34 -3.74 11.40
N HIS A 44 -17.06 -4.10 11.47
CA HIS A 44 -16.66 -5.44 11.88
C HIS A 44 -17.25 -5.81 13.25
N SER A 45 -17.21 -4.90 14.22
CA SER A 45 -17.77 -5.15 15.55
C SER A 45 -19.30 -5.31 15.52
N LEU A 46 -20.00 -4.50 14.71
CA LEU A 46 -21.46 -4.60 14.53
C LEU A 46 -21.86 -5.92 13.87
N LEU A 47 -21.18 -6.29 12.78
CA LEU A 47 -21.43 -7.55 12.08
C LEU A 47 -21.17 -8.76 12.98
N TYR A 48 -20.13 -8.71 13.81
CA TYR A 48 -19.80 -9.79 14.73
C TYR A 48 -20.85 -9.97 15.84
N VAL A 49 -21.30 -8.86 16.45
CA VAL A 49 -22.20 -8.91 17.62
C VAL A 49 -23.67 -9.01 17.23
N HIS A 50 -24.09 -8.26 16.22
CA HIS A 50 -25.49 -8.14 15.81
C HIS A 50 -25.79 -8.83 14.47
N GLY A 51 -24.88 -9.66 13.96
CA GLY A 51 -24.98 -10.30 12.64
C GLY A 51 -26.33 -10.96 12.36
N ASN A 52 -26.88 -11.74 13.31
CA ASN A 52 -28.18 -12.40 13.15
C ASN A 52 -29.35 -11.40 13.01
N TYR A 53 -29.28 -10.26 13.70
CA TYR A 53 -30.28 -9.20 13.56
C TYR A 53 -30.11 -8.47 12.23
N LEU A 54 -28.87 -8.17 11.86
CA LEU A 54 -28.55 -7.50 10.61
C LEU A 54 -29.00 -8.34 9.40
N ASP A 55 -28.81 -9.66 9.43
CA ASP A 55 -29.26 -10.57 8.37
C ASP A 55 -30.79 -10.57 8.19
N SER A 56 -31.54 -10.21 9.23
CA SER A 56 -33.00 -10.05 9.17
C SER A 56 -33.46 -8.70 8.59
N LEU A 57 -32.54 -7.74 8.36
CA LEU A 57 -32.87 -6.44 7.79
C LEU A 57 -32.88 -6.50 6.26
N PRO A 58 -34.02 -6.26 5.59
CA PRO A 58 -34.15 -6.40 4.14
C PRO A 58 -33.35 -5.36 3.34
N ASP A 59 -33.02 -4.22 3.95
CA ASP A 59 -32.32 -3.09 3.34
C ASP A 59 -30.84 -3.00 3.74
N LEU A 60 -30.33 -3.95 4.52
CA LEU A 60 -28.94 -3.91 5.01
C LEU A 60 -27.92 -3.81 3.87
N LYS A 61 -28.12 -4.58 2.81
CA LYS A 61 -27.20 -4.59 1.67
C LYS A 61 -27.10 -3.21 1.01
N VAL A 62 -28.22 -2.48 0.96
CA VAL A 62 -28.25 -1.11 0.43
C VAL A 62 -27.52 -0.17 1.39
N LYS A 63 -27.80 -0.26 2.69
CA LYS A 63 -27.14 0.54 3.73
C LYS A 63 -25.62 0.33 3.81
N LEU A 64 -25.11 -0.85 3.44
CA LEU A 64 -23.67 -1.16 3.46
C LEU A 64 -22.98 -0.96 2.10
N MET A 65 -23.69 -0.52 1.06
CA MET A 65 -23.14 -0.46 -0.30
C MET A 65 -21.99 0.53 -0.44
N ASN A 66 -22.09 1.72 0.18
CA ASN A 66 -21.00 2.71 0.11
C ASN A 66 -19.77 2.23 0.86
N LEU A 67 -19.97 1.55 1.99
CA LEU A 67 -18.88 0.92 2.71
C LEU A 67 -18.19 -0.16 1.87
N GLN A 68 -18.96 -1.04 1.23
CA GLN A 68 -18.43 -2.05 0.33
C GLN A 68 -17.60 -1.40 -0.78
N ARG A 69 -18.11 -0.32 -1.38
CA ARG A 69 -17.41 0.45 -2.41
C ARG A 69 -16.10 1.06 -1.89
N LEU A 70 -16.12 1.62 -0.68
CA LEU A 70 -14.92 2.17 -0.04
C LEU A 70 -13.85 1.09 0.15
N VAL A 71 -14.23 -0.05 0.75
CA VAL A 71 -13.32 -1.19 1.00
C VAL A 71 -12.73 -1.70 -0.31
N SER A 72 -13.55 -1.83 -1.34
CA SER A 72 -13.12 -2.29 -2.67
C SER A 72 -12.15 -1.31 -3.33
N THR A 73 -12.38 -0.01 -3.19
CA THR A 73 -11.49 1.03 -3.73
C THR A 73 -10.16 1.03 -2.99
N HIS A 74 -10.18 0.93 -1.66
CA HIS A 74 -8.98 0.89 -0.84
C HIS A 74 -8.13 -0.35 -1.11
N SER A 75 -8.73 -1.53 -1.33
CA SER A 75 -7.97 -2.75 -1.62
C SER A 75 -7.12 -2.63 -2.88
N VAL A 76 -7.67 -2.01 -3.93
CA VAL A 76 -6.94 -1.72 -5.19
C VAL A 76 -5.78 -0.76 -4.95
N ILE A 77 -6.02 0.30 -4.18
CA ILE A 77 -5.00 1.30 -3.84
C ILE A 77 -3.87 0.65 -3.02
N TYR A 78 -4.19 -0.21 -2.05
CA TYR A 78 -3.17 -0.91 -1.26
C TYR A 78 -2.29 -1.82 -2.11
N MET A 79 -2.86 -2.55 -3.07
CA MET A 79 -2.06 -3.34 -4.02
C MET A 79 -1.10 -2.47 -4.83
N GLN A 80 -1.53 -1.29 -5.29
CA GLN A 80 -0.68 -0.36 -6.01
C GLN A 80 0.43 0.21 -5.12
N LEU A 81 0.10 0.59 -3.88
CA LEU A 81 1.06 1.06 -2.89
C LEU A 81 2.12 0.01 -2.58
N GLN A 82 1.75 -1.27 -2.48
CA GLN A 82 2.70 -2.35 -2.24
C GLN A 82 3.71 -2.50 -3.39
N LYS A 83 3.27 -2.33 -4.64
CA LYS A 83 4.17 -2.30 -5.81
C LYS A 83 5.12 -1.11 -5.75
N ILE A 84 4.62 0.07 -5.37
CA ILE A 84 5.45 1.28 -5.22
C ILE A 84 6.46 1.09 -4.10
N ALA A 85 6.05 0.58 -2.94
CA ALA A 85 6.93 0.31 -1.80
C ALA A 85 8.08 -0.62 -2.20
N GLY A 86 7.80 -1.70 -2.93
CA GLY A 86 8.85 -2.58 -3.44
C GLY A 86 9.81 -1.89 -4.41
N ARG A 87 9.31 -1.00 -5.28
CA ARG A 87 10.19 -0.20 -6.18
C ARG A 87 11.06 0.80 -5.42
N VAL A 88 10.50 1.45 -4.41
CA VAL A 88 11.25 2.37 -3.54
C VAL A 88 12.33 1.61 -2.79
N GLU A 89 12.02 0.43 -2.24
CA GLU A 89 12.99 -0.42 -1.57
C GLU A 89 14.14 -0.83 -2.50
N LEU A 90 13.83 -1.22 -3.75
CA LEU A 90 14.85 -1.52 -4.76
C LEU A 90 15.74 -0.30 -5.04
N LEU A 91 15.17 0.88 -5.22
CA LEU A 91 15.92 2.12 -5.43
C LEU A 91 16.81 2.47 -4.23
N THR A 92 16.31 2.30 -3.00
CA THR A 92 17.11 2.52 -1.79
C THR A 92 18.30 1.55 -1.72
N ARG A 93 18.08 0.26 -2.07
CA ARG A 93 19.16 -0.74 -2.11
C ARG A 93 20.22 -0.39 -3.16
N LEU A 94 19.79 -0.03 -4.38
CA LEU A 94 20.70 0.35 -5.47
C LEU A 94 21.50 1.61 -5.15
N SER A 95 20.84 2.63 -4.59
CA SER A 95 21.51 3.85 -4.14
C SER A 95 22.57 3.55 -3.09
N ASN A 96 22.30 2.63 -2.15
CA ASN A 96 23.27 2.28 -1.11
C ASN A 96 24.43 1.41 -1.63
N THR A 97 24.25 0.67 -2.72
CA THR A 97 25.34 -0.09 -3.37
C THR A 97 26.26 0.82 -4.19
N ASP A 98 25.72 1.83 -4.90
CA ASP A 98 26.54 2.79 -5.66
C ASP A 98 27.46 3.62 -4.73
N TYR A 99 27.00 3.96 -3.52
CA TYR A 99 27.83 4.66 -2.53
C TYR A 99 29.00 3.83 -1.96
N HIS A 100 28.99 2.50 -2.12
CA HIS A 100 30.05 1.64 -1.59
C HIS A 100 31.11 1.24 -2.62
N ASP A 101 30.82 1.35 -3.92
CA ASP A 101 31.72 0.89 -4.98
C ASP A 101 32.76 1.95 -5.43
N GLU A 102 32.65 3.19 -4.95
CA GLU A 102 33.65 4.24 -5.23
C GLU A 102 34.87 4.23 -4.28
N SER A 103 34.95 3.29 -3.33
CA SER A 103 36.00 3.28 -2.30
C SER A 103 37.17 2.31 -2.51
N ASN A 104 37.28 1.65 -3.68
CA ASN A 104 38.35 0.65 -3.89
C ASN A 104 38.97 0.62 -5.30
N VAL A 105 39.17 1.80 -5.92
CA VAL A 105 40.13 1.90 -7.02
C VAL A 105 41.51 2.19 -6.43
N ASP A 106 42.19 1.12 -6.02
CA ASP A 106 43.61 1.14 -5.70
C ASP A 106 44.40 1.46 -6.97
N VAL A 107 44.85 2.72 -7.05
CA VAL A 107 45.83 3.18 -8.02
C VAL A 107 47.21 2.77 -7.50
N THR A 108 47.76 1.64 -7.95
CA THR A 108 49.22 1.43 -8.01
C THR A 108 49.63 0.23 -8.90
N GLY A 109 50.63 0.45 -9.78
CA GLY A 109 51.54 -0.61 -10.28
C GLY A 109 51.26 -1.12 -11.70
N MET A 110 51.67 -0.46 -12.78
CA MET A 110 53.04 -0.44 -13.34
C MET A 110 53.41 -1.73 -14.10
N GLY A 111 53.48 -1.60 -15.44
CA GLY A 111 53.90 -2.62 -16.39
C GLY A 111 54.26 -1.98 -17.75
N GLU A 112 55.28 -1.12 -17.74
CA GLU A 112 56.25 -0.90 -18.84
C GLU A 112 56.70 -2.27 -19.41
N SER A 113 56.98 -2.53 -20.68
CA SER A 113 57.26 -1.78 -21.92
C SER A 113 57.08 -2.74 -23.10
N ASP A 114 56.76 -2.24 -24.30
CA ASP A 114 57.67 -2.38 -25.45
C ASP A 114 57.19 -1.60 -26.67
N GLU A 115 58.20 -1.10 -27.37
CA GLU A 115 58.24 0.00 -28.32
C GLU A 115 58.32 -0.53 -29.77
N VAL A 116 57.85 0.28 -30.74
CA VAL A 116 58.16 0.25 -32.21
C VAL A 116 57.55 -0.95 -32.97
N VAL A 117 56.80 -0.81 -34.07
CA VAL A 117 57.25 -0.28 -35.38
C VAL A 117 56.12 0.37 -36.18
N GLU A 118 56.41 1.59 -36.61
CA GLU A 118 55.76 2.37 -37.65
C GLU A 118 56.07 1.78 -39.05
N SER A 119 55.05 1.52 -39.89
CA SER A 119 55.22 1.71 -41.34
C SER A 119 53.85 1.89 -42.01
N ALA A 120 53.69 3.08 -42.59
CA ALA A 120 52.69 3.43 -43.59
C ALA A 120 52.94 2.70 -44.93
N VAL A 121 52.09 3.01 -45.94
CA VAL A 121 52.29 2.87 -47.41
C VAL A 121 51.84 1.47 -47.94
N LEU A 122 50.87 1.23 -48.86
CA LEU A 122 50.25 1.96 -50.00
C LEU A 122 48.97 1.26 -50.53
N SER A 123 48.11 2.05 -51.22
CA SER A 123 47.36 1.80 -52.49
C SER A 123 46.40 0.60 -52.62
N GLU A 124 45.11 0.80 -52.93
CA GLU A 124 44.46 1.11 -54.24
C GLU A 124 44.52 -0.03 -55.29
N ASP A 125 43.39 -0.19 -55.99
CA ASP A 125 43.06 -1.00 -57.17
C ASP A 125 42.60 -2.46 -56.97
N GLU A 126 41.30 -2.73 -57.09
CA GLU A 126 40.61 -2.97 -58.39
C GLU A 126 39.08 -2.86 -58.26
#